data_AF-A0A939UMQ1-F1
#
_entry.id   AF-A0A939UMQ1-F1
#
_cell.length_a   1.000
_cell.length_b   1.000
_cell.length_c   1.000
_cell.angle_alpha   90.00
_cell.angle_beta   90.00
_cell.angle_gamma   90.00
#
_symmetry.space_group_name_H-M   'P 1'
#
loop_
_entity.id
_entity.type
_entity.pdbx_description
1 polymer ?
#
loop_
_entity_poly.entity_id
_entity_poly.type
_entity_poly.pdbx_seq_one_letter_code
_entity_poly.pdbx_strand_id
1 'polypeptide(L)'
;MEERQYEKHAETLVLTEDGINIAAFWLRLLCGCGTDGRFEPIFVMENVIPFFDNSFNYEIAEKSLWKYGEYMPAYYNPLANKIVIRSDVYNGALEGNAMDTITIAHEVVHCIQSIIMRFLDAIKCVDFKTELCKANSCEMK
;
A
#
# COMPACT_ATOMS: atom_id res chain seq x y z
N MET A 1 -10.37 -41.84 1.61
CA MET A 1 -10.90 -40.58 1.05
C MET A 1 -10.40 -39.51 1.99
N GLU A 2 -9.24 -38.92 1.70
CA GLU A 2 -8.63 -37.87 2.52
C GLU A 2 -8.61 -36.60 1.68
N GLU A 3 -9.44 -35.63 2.08
CA GLU A 3 -9.50 -34.32 1.48
C GLU A 3 -8.24 -33.53 1.85
N ARG A 4 -7.43 -33.22 0.85
CA ARG A 4 -6.36 -32.23 0.94
C ARG A 4 -6.98 -30.88 1.27
N GLN A 5 -6.67 -30.33 2.43
CA GLN A 5 -6.84 -28.90 2.69
C GLN A 5 -5.95 -28.13 1.71
N TYR A 6 -6.59 -27.41 0.79
CA TYR A 6 -5.95 -26.46 -0.10
C TYR A 6 -5.53 -25.24 0.74
N GLU A 7 -4.24 -25.13 1.06
CA GLU A 7 -3.69 -23.87 1.57
C GLU A 7 -3.85 -22.80 0.48
N LYS A 8 -4.61 -21.74 0.80
CA LYS A 8 -4.60 -20.51 0.01
C LYS A 8 -3.22 -19.89 0.15
N HIS A 9 -2.32 -20.24 -0.75
CA HIS A 9 -1.10 -19.46 -0.96
C HIS A 9 -1.54 -18.03 -1.27
N ALA A 10 -1.08 -17.07 -0.45
CA ALA A 10 -1.21 -15.66 -0.75
C ALA A 10 -0.61 -15.45 -2.14
N GLU A 11 -1.45 -15.15 -3.14
CA GLU A 11 -0.98 -14.85 -4.48
C GLU A 11 -0.10 -13.62 -4.38
N THR A 12 1.21 -13.81 -4.55
CA THR A 12 2.15 -12.70 -4.71
C THR A 12 1.69 -11.90 -5.91
N LEU A 13 1.18 -10.69 -5.67
CA LEU A 13 0.71 -9.82 -6.72
C LEU A 13 1.91 -9.35 -7.55
N VAL A 14 2.17 -9.97 -8.69
CA VAL A 14 3.22 -9.56 -9.63
C VAL A 14 2.65 -8.45 -10.51
N LEU A 15 3.13 -7.22 -10.30
CA LEU A 15 2.74 -6.07 -11.12
C LEU A 15 3.27 -6.25 -12.55
N THR A 16 2.45 -5.90 -13.55
CA THR A 16 2.89 -5.75 -14.93
C THR A 16 3.86 -4.57 -15.06
N GLU A 17 4.56 -4.45 -16.19
CA GLU A 17 5.47 -3.31 -16.44
C GLU A 17 4.75 -1.95 -16.32
N ASP A 18 3.51 -1.86 -16.83
CA ASP A 18 2.63 -0.71 -16.63
C ASP A 18 2.23 -0.51 -15.15
N GLY A 19 1.98 -1.61 -14.42
CA GLY A 19 1.70 -1.58 -12.99
C GLY A 19 2.88 -1.06 -12.16
N ILE A 20 4.12 -1.40 -12.56
CA ILE A 20 5.34 -0.87 -11.96
C ILE A 20 5.47 0.63 -12.23
N ASN A 21 5.22 1.06 -13.48
CA ASN A 21 5.30 2.48 -13.86
C ASN A 21 4.24 3.33 -13.15
N ILE A 22 3.01 2.83 -13.02
CA ILE A 22 1.94 3.48 -12.26
C ILE A 22 2.31 3.55 -10.78
N ALA A 23 2.79 2.44 -10.19
CA ALA A 23 3.24 2.45 -8.81
C ALA A 23 4.38 3.45 -8.57
N ALA A 24 5.37 3.52 -9.47
CA ALA A 24 6.48 4.48 -9.40
C ALA A 24 6.03 5.94 -9.58
N PHE A 25 5.03 6.20 -10.43
CA PHE A 25 4.43 7.52 -10.60
C PHE A 25 3.73 7.98 -9.31
N TRP A 26 2.90 7.12 -8.71
CA TRP A 26 2.23 7.44 -7.46
C TRP A 26 3.19 7.53 -6.28
N LEU A 27 4.25 6.72 -6.27
CA LEU A 27 5.36 6.87 -5.33
C LEU A 27 5.94 8.28 -5.44
N ARG A 28 6.33 8.72 -6.64
CA ARG A 28 6.85 10.08 -6.86
C ARG A 28 5.87 11.17 -6.46
N LEU A 29 4.60 11.00 -6.78
CA LEU A 29 3.57 11.98 -6.47
C LEU A 29 3.37 12.09 -4.96
N LEU A 30 3.15 10.99 -4.26
CA LEU A 30 2.81 10.98 -2.83
C LEU A 30 4.04 11.19 -1.93
N CYS A 31 5.22 10.77 -2.38
CA CYS A 31 6.48 10.89 -1.63
C CYS A 31 7.19 12.23 -1.86
N GLY A 32 6.74 13.05 -2.83
CA GLY A 32 7.29 14.38 -3.12
C GLY A 32 6.46 15.55 -2.58
N CYS A 33 5.26 15.30 -2.04
CA CYS A 33 4.29 16.34 -1.68
C CYS A 33 4.44 16.94 -0.26
N GLY A 34 5.44 16.55 0.54
CA GLY A 34 5.50 16.89 1.96
C GLY A 34 6.62 17.83 2.39
N THR A 35 7.85 17.61 1.93
CA THR A 35 9.04 18.30 2.47
C THR A 35 10.00 18.74 1.37
N ASP A 36 11.29 18.91 1.66
CA ASP A 36 12.36 19.43 0.78
C ASP A 36 12.65 18.55 -0.47
N GLY A 37 11.65 17.79 -0.95
CA GLY A 37 11.74 16.80 -2.01
C GLY A 37 12.04 15.39 -1.51
N ARG A 38 12.14 15.17 -0.19
CA ARG A 38 12.43 13.87 0.40
C ARG A 38 11.16 13.10 0.77
N PHE A 39 11.25 11.78 0.69
CA PHE A 39 10.19 10.90 1.16
C PHE A 39 10.24 10.75 2.68
N GLU A 40 9.22 11.26 3.37
CA GLU A 40 9.06 11.12 4.82
C GLU A 40 7.88 10.17 5.12
N PRO A 41 8.14 8.88 5.38
CA PRO A 41 7.10 7.86 5.40
C PRO A 41 6.08 8.06 6.52
N ILE A 42 6.51 8.53 7.70
CA ILE A 42 5.60 8.86 8.81
C ILE A 42 4.70 10.03 8.42
N PHE A 43 5.25 11.11 7.86
CA PHE A 43 4.45 12.26 7.41
C PHE A 43 3.42 11.84 6.36
N VAL A 44 3.84 11.04 5.37
CA VAL A 44 2.96 10.54 4.31
C VAL A 44 1.85 9.66 4.90
N MET A 45 2.19 8.75 5.81
CA MET A 45 1.22 7.88 6.49
C MET A 45 0.17 8.69 7.26
N GLU A 46 0.60 9.68 8.04
CA GLU A 46 -0.26 10.40 8.98
C GLU A 46 -1.06 11.53 8.34
N ASN A 47 -0.55 12.14 7.27
CA ASN A 47 -1.11 13.38 6.71
C ASN A 47 -1.56 13.24 5.25
N VAL A 48 -0.88 12.42 4.46
CA VAL A 48 -1.14 12.33 3.02
C VAL A 48 -2.13 11.22 2.70
N ILE A 49 -1.94 10.00 3.22
CA ILE A 49 -2.86 8.88 2.95
C ILE A 49 -4.31 9.19 3.38
N PRO A 50 -4.56 9.71 4.60
CA PRO A 50 -5.92 10.03 5.03
C PRO A 50 -6.63 11.04 4.13
N PHE A 51 -5.89 11.92 3.44
CA PHE A 51 -6.48 12.88 2.50
C PHE A 51 -7.11 12.21 1.27
N PHE A 52 -6.54 11.08 0.81
CA PHE A 52 -7.04 10.34 -0.35
C PHE A 52 -7.98 9.19 0.04
N ASP A 53 -7.79 8.61 1.22
CA ASP A 53 -8.60 7.51 1.73
C ASP A 53 -8.95 7.73 3.21
N ASN A 54 -10.10 8.34 3.47
CA ASN A 54 -10.60 8.60 4.82
C ASN A 54 -10.86 7.33 5.65
N SER A 55 -10.89 6.14 5.02
CA SER A 55 -11.06 4.87 5.74
C SER A 55 -9.72 4.30 6.24
N PHE A 56 -8.60 4.89 5.82
CA PHE A 56 -7.28 4.50 6.27
C PHE A 56 -7.09 4.82 7.76
N ASN A 57 -6.36 3.96 8.46
CA ASN A 57 -5.90 4.22 9.81
C ASN A 57 -4.52 3.60 10.06
N TYR A 58 -3.90 3.94 11.18
CA TYR A 58 -2.69 3.27 11.65
C TYR A 58 -2.77 2.98 13.16
N GLU A 59 -2.01 2.01 13.62
CA GLU A 59 -1.91 1.63 15.03
C GLU A 59 -0.45 1.48 15.44
N ILE A 60 -0.10 2.11 16.55
CA ILE A 60 1.18 1.89 17.22
C ILE A 60 0.95 0.91 18.36
N ALA A 61 1.40 -0.33 18.20
CA ALA A 61 1.22 -1.38 19.19
C ALA A 61 2.42 -1.49 20.14
N GLU A 62 2.15 -1.75 21.41
CA GLU A 62 3.21 -1.94 22.40
C GLU A 62 4.11 -3.13 22.05
N LYS A 63 5.43 -2.94 22.16
CA LYS A 63 6.44 -3.98 21.89
C LYS A 63 6.22 -5.22 22.76
N SER A 64 5.84 -5.01 24.02
CA SER A 64 5.51 -6.06 25.00
C SER A 64 4.34 -6.96 24.58
N LEU A 65 3.42 -6.45 23.75
CA LEU A 65 2.22 -7.14 23.30
C LEU A 65 2.34 -7.67 21.87
N TRP A 66 3.50 -7.52 21.23
CA TRP A 66 3.71 -7.87 19.83
C TRP A 66 3.78 -9.39 19.61
N LYS A 67 2.84 -9.93 18.83
CA LYS A 67 2.67 -11.40 18.64
C LYS A 67 3.23 -11.92 17.31
N TYR A 68 3.64 -11.04 16.40
CA TYR A 68 4.01 -11.40 15.02
C TYR A 68 5.49 -11.77 14.86
N GLY A 69 6.21 -11.95 15.98
CA GLY A 69 7.63 -12.26 16.00
C GLY A 69 8.52 -11.02 15.81
N GLU A 70 9.83 -11.23 15.97
CA GLU A 70 10.82 -10.14 15.93
C GLU A 70 11.01 -9.58 14.51
N TYR A 71 10.95 -10.47 13.49
CA TYR A 71 11.22 -10.17 12.08
C TYR A 71 10.09 -9.50 11.32
N MET A 72 8.92 -9.34 11.93
CA MET A 72 7.79 -8.58 11.37
C MET A 72 7.48 -7.42 12.32
N PRO A 73 8.28 -6.34 12.31
CA PRO A 73 8.09 -5.18 13.19
C PRO A 73 6.96 -4.23 12.79
N ALA A 74 6.49 -4.31 11.55
CA ALA A 74 5.32 -3.60 11.05
C ALA A 74 4.65 -4.45 9.96
N TYR A 75 3.38 -4.16 9.67
CA TYR A 75 2.67 -4.72 8.52
C TYR A 75 1.47 -3.86 8.11
N TYR A 76 1.15 -3.85 6.83
CA TYR A 76 -0.12 -3.35 6.31
C TYR A 76 -1.18 -4.46 6.23
N ASN A 77 -2.36 -4.22 6.80
CA ASN A 77 -3.53 -5.07 6.65
C ASN A 77 -4.51 -4.45 5.64
N PRO A 78 -4.62 -5.01 4.41
CA PRO A 78 -5.48 -4.45 3.37
C PRO A 78 -6.97 -4.58 3.69
N LEU A 79 -7.39 -5.62 4.42
CA LEU A 79 -8.80 -5.83 4.79
C LEU A 79 -9.28 -4.79 5.81
N ALA A 80 -8.41 -4.43 6.75
CA ALA A 80 -8.68 -3.40 7.75
C ALA A 80 -8.30 -1.99 7.27
N ASN A 81 -7.70 -1.89 6.08
CA ASN A 81 -7.06 -0.68 5.56
C ASN A 81 -6.18 0.04 6.60
N LYS A 82 -5.35 -0.74 7.30
CA LYS A 82 -4.62 -0.28 8.49
C LYS A 82 -3.15 -0.67 8.47
N ILE A 83 -2.25 0.26 8.74
CA ILE A 83 -0.84 -0.05 9.04
C ILE A 83 -0.68 -0.27 10.55
N VAL A 84 -0.02 -1.36 10.94
CA VAL A 84 0.29 -1.66 12.34
C VAL A 84 1.80 -1.64 12.53
N ILE A 85 2.28 -0.84 13.47
CA ILE A 85 3.71 -0.61 13.70
C ILE A 85 4.02 -0.92 15.16
N ARG A 86 5.08 -1.70 15.41
CA ARG A 86 5.57 -1.89 16.77
C ARG A 86 6.17 -0.59 17.30
N SER A 87 5.81 -0.23 18.51
CA SER A 87 6.17 1.05 19.16
C SER A 87 7.66 1.40 19.12
N ASP A 88 8.57 0.43 19.27
CA ASP A 88 10.01 0.69 19.21
C ASP A 88 10.48 1.08 17.80
N VAL A 89 9.87 0.52 16.76
CA VAL A 89 10.16 0.88 15.37
C VAL A 89 9.57 2.24 15.02
N TYR A 90 8.36 2.55 15.49
CA TYR A 90 7.79 3.88 15.30
C TYR A 90 8.67 4.97 15.95
N ASN A 91 9.07 4.76 17.20
CA ASN A 91 9.95 5.69 17.91
C ASN A 91 11.34 5.77 17.26
N GLY A 92 11.93 4.64 16.88
CA GLY A 92 13.23 4.60 16.21
C GLY A 92 13.21 5.38 14.88
N ALA A 93 12.13 5.27 14.11
CA ALA A 93 11.96 6.04 12.87
C ALA A 93 11.84 7.55 13.14
N LEU A 94 11.11 7.97 14.19
CA LEU A 94 11.05 9.39 14.62
C LEU A 94 12.42 9.92 15.07
N GLU A 95 13.27 9.06 15.65
CA GLU A 95 14.65 9.37 16.03
C GLU A 95 15.64 9.35 14.86
N GLY A 96 15.18 9.02 13.64
CA GLY A 96 16.00 8.98 12.44
C GLY A 96 16.75 7.66 12.21
N ASN A 97 16.35 6.57 12.87
CA ASN A 97 16.87 5.25 12.58
C ASN A 97 16.48 4.84 11.15
N ALA A 98 17.49 4.61 10.31
CA ALA A 98 17.30 4.30 8.90
C ALA A 98 16.53 3.00 8.67
N MET A 99 16.80 1.95 9.43
CA MET A 99 16.13 0.65 9.26
C MET A 99 14.67 0.70 9.68
N ASP A 100 14.37 1.41 10.76
CA ASP A 100 12.99 1.60 11.20
C ASP A 100 12.20 2.48 10.22
N THR A 101 12.85 3.52 9.71
CA THR A 101 12.27 4.39 8.67
C THR A 101 11.95 3.61 7.40
N ILE A 102 12.88 2.76 6.92
CA ILE A 102 12.68 1.89 5.76
C ILE A 102 11.55 0.89 6.02
N THR A 103 11.45 0.36 7.24
CA THR A 103 10.36 -0.55 7.64
C THR A 103 9.00 0.12 7.48
N ILE A 104 8.82 1.33 8.01
CA ILE A 104 7.55 2.07 7.89
C ILE A 104 7.29 2.46 6.43
N ALA A 105 8.33 2.92 5.72
CA ALA A 105 8.25 3.22 4.29
C ALA A 105 7.72 2.03 3.48
N HIS A 106 8.20 0.82 3.76
CA HIS A 106 7.76 -0.39 3.08
C HIS A 106 6.25 -0.61 3.21
N GLU A 107 5.71 -0.49 4.42
CA GLU A 107 4.27 -0.67 4.66
C GLU A 107 3.42 0.46 4.08
N VAL A 108 3.92 1.69 4.11
CA VAL A 108 3.30 2.85 3.45
C VAL A 108 3.16 2.60 1.95
N VAL A 109 4.20 2.06 1.31
CA VAL A 109 4.16 1.70 -0.11
C VAL A 109 3.14 0.60 -0.38
N HIS A 110 3.05 -0.43 0.47
CA HIS A 110 2.02 -1.46 0.35
C HIS A 110 0.59 -0.89 0.47
N CYS A 111 0.38 0.06 1.39
CA CYS A 111 -0.91 0.74 1.51
C CYS A 111 -1.26 1.54 0.24
N ILE A 112 -0.33 2.36 -0.25
CA ILE A 112 -0.51 3.15 -1.48
C ILE A 112 -0.81 2.25 -2.68
N GLN A 113 -0.06 1.16 -2.84
CA GLN A 113 -0.31 0.17 -3.89
C GLN A 113 -1.73 -0.39 -3.79
N SER A 114 -2.21 -0.71 -2.59
CA SER A 114 -3.58 -1.20 -2.39
C SER A 114 -4.63 -0.16 -2.77
N ILE A 115 -4.44 1.12 -2.42
CA ILE A 115 -5.33 2.22 -2.82
C ILE A 115 -5.42 2.33 -4.34
N ILE A 116 -4.27 2.33 -5.02
CA ILE A 116 -4.20 2.41 -6.48
C ILE A 116 -4.92 1.22 -7.12
N MET A 117 -4.69 0.01 -6.63
CA MET A 117 -5.33 -1.19 -7.16
C MET A 117 -6.85 -1.14 -6.98
N ARG A 118 -7.35 -0.73 -5.80
CA ARG A 118 -8.79 -0.52 -5.55
C ARG A 118 -9.38 0.51 -6.51
N PHE A 119 -8.66 1.60 -6.77
CA PHE A 119 -9.10 2.64 -7.70
C PHE A 119 -9.14 2.14 -9.16
N LEU A 120 -8.11 1.41 -9.61
CA LEU A 120 -8.07 0.82 -10.94
C LEU A 120 -9.18 -0.22 -11.14
N ASP A 121 -9.45 -1.04 -10.13
CA ASP A 121 -10.54 -2.03 -10.17
C ASP A 121 -11.91 -1.35 -10.21
N ALA A 122 -12.10 -0.26 -9.44
CA ALA A 122 -13.32 0.54 -9.52
C ALA A 122 -13.54 1.12 -10.93
N ILE A 123 -12.50 1.66 -11.57
CA ILE A 123 -12.60 2.20 -12.94
C ILE A 123 -12.90 1.11 -13.97
N LYS A 124 -12.29 -0.07 -13.83
CA LYS A 124 -12.59 -1.25 -14.67
C LYS A 124 -14.02 -1.72 -14.51
N CYS A 125 -14.59 -1.59 -13.31
CA CYS A 125 -15.97 -1.94 -13.01
C CYS A 125 -16.99 -0.95 -13.59
N VAL A 126 -16.68 0.35 -13.65
CA VAL A 126 -17.71 1.37 -13.92
C VAL A 126 -17.77 1.82 -15.39
N ASP A 127 -16.65 2.12 -16.07
CA ASP A 127 -16.76 2.79 -17.39
C ASP A 127 -15.69 2.42 -18.45
N PHE A 128 -14.54 1.84 -18.07
CA PHE A 128 -13.44 1.70 -19.02
C PHE A 128 -13.67 0.61 -20.09
N LYS A 129 -14.38 -0.47 -19.74
CA LYS A 129 -14.71 -1.56 -20.67
C LYS A 129 -15.68 -1.10 -21.75
N THR A 130 -16.62 -0.23 -21.38
CA THR A 130 -17.64 0.32 -22.28
C THR A 130 -17.01 1.29 -23.28
N GLU A 131 -16.07 2.13 -22.85
CA GLU A 131 -15.35 3.07 -23.73
C GLU A 131 -14.30 2.39 -24.62
N LEU A 132 -13.56 1.38 -24.14
CA LEU A 132 -12.67 0.56 -24.99
C LEU A 132 -13.42 -0.17 -26.11
N CYS A 133 -14.60 -0.73 -25.80
CA CYS A 133 -15.46 -1.35 -26.81
C CYS A 133 -15.99 -0.34 -27.85
N LYS A 134 -16.25 0.91 -27.45
CA LYS A 134 -16.62 1.99 -28.38
C LYS A 134 -15.44 2.44 -29.25
N ALA A 135 -14.23 2.52 -28.70
CA ALA A 135 -13.03 2.89 -29.44
C ALA A 135 -12.67 1.84 -30.51
N ASN A 136 -12.66 0.55 -30.15
CA ASN A 136 -12.36 -0.55 -31.08
C ASN A 136 -13.41 -0.75 -32.20
N SER A 137 -14.65 -0.29 -31.99
CA SER A 137 -15.69 -0.31 -33.03
C SER A 137 -15.70 0.92 -33.92
N CYS A 138 -14.92 1.96 -33.57
CA CYS A 138 -14.75 3.16 -34.38
C CYS A 138 -13.57 3.05 -35.36
N GLU A 139 -12.53 2.25 -35.03
CA GLU A 139 -11.38 2.00 -35.92
C GLU A 139 -11.65 0.96 -37.03
N MET A 140 -12.80 0.29 -37.03
CA MET A 140 -13.22 -0.67 -38.06
C MET A 140 -14.30 -0.13 -39.03
N LYS A 141 -14.34 1.19 -39.25
CA LYS A 141 -15.20 1.83 -40.26
C LYS A 141 -14.41 2.68 -41.23
#